data_AF-A0A3M9LKR3-F1
#
_entry.id   AF-A0A3M9LKR3-F1
#
_cell.length_a   1.000
_cell.length_b   1.000
_cell.length_c   1.000
_cell.angle_alpha   90.00
_cell.angle_beta   90.00
_cell.angle_gamma   90.00
#
_symmetry.space_group_name_H-M   'P 1'
#
loop_
_entity.id
_entity.type
_entity.pdbx_description
1 polymer ?
#
loop_
_entity_poly.entity_id
_entity_poly.type
_entity_poly.pdbx_seq_one_letter_code
_entity_poly.pdbx_strand_id
1 'polypeptide(L)' 'MAEKIEGVAYEEYVQKRGKPIYPNVDFYSGVVYKYLDIPPKLATAVFATGRISGWIAHCLEQYSDNRLIRPRAKFV' A
#
# COMPACT_ATOMS: atom_id res chain seq x y z
N MET A 1 3.54 16.12 13.49
CA MET A 1 2.73 15.17 14.30
C MET A 1 2.93 13.73 13.86
N ALA A 2 2.85 13.41 12.56
CA ALA A 2 3.07 12.05 12.05
C ALA A 2 4.46 11.47 12.38
N GLU A 3 5.54 12.23 12.15
CA GLU A 3 6.92 11.82 12.50
C GLU A 3 7.11 11.52 13.99
N LYS A 4 6.44 12.31 14.86
CA LYS A 4 6.46 12.07 16.30
C LYS A 4 5.77 10.75 16.67
N ILE A 5 4.66 10.44 16.01
CA ILE A 5 3.94 9.17 16.22
C ILE A 5 4.78 8.00 15.72
N GLU A 6 5.45 8.14 14.57
CA GLU A 6 6.39 7.14 14.06
C GLU A 6 7.51 6.86 15.07
N GLY A 7 8.17 7.90 15.59
CA GLY A 7 9.26 7.74 16.56
C GLY A 7 8.82 7.04 17.85
N VAL A 8 7.67 7.43 18.41
CA VAL A 8 7.13 6.76 19.61
C VAL A 8 6.75 5.31 19.32
N ALA A 9 6.11 5.04 18.18
CA ALA A 9 5.76 3.67 17.80
C ALA A 9 7.01 2.80 17.61
N TYR A 10 8.05 3.34 16.98
CA TYR A 10 9.33 2.66 16.82
C TYR A 10 9.91 2.24 18.17
N GLU A 11 10.04 3.17 19.12
CA GLU A 11 10.56 2.90 20.47
C GLU A 11 9.73 1.84 21.19
N GLU A 12 8.40 1.96 21.13
CA GLU A 12 7.48 1.01 21.77
C GLU A 12 7.60 -0.40 21.19
N TYR A 13 7.72 -0.54 19.87
CA TYR A 13 7.89 -1.84 19.22
C TYR A 13 9.24 -2.47 19.55
N VAL A 14 10.32 -1.69 19.60
CA VAL A 14 11.63 -2.18 20.05
C VAL A 14 11.54 -2.68 21.49
N GLN A 15 10.92 -1.91 22.40
CA GLN A 15 10.78 -2.28 23.81
C GLN A 15 9.92 -3.54 24.02
N LYS A 16 8.78 -3.66 23.33
CA LYS A 16 7.81 -4.76 23.54
C LYS A 16 8.06 -6.01 22.71
N ARG A 17 8.64 -5.87 21.52
CA ARG A 17 8.78 -6.95 20.53
C ARG A 17 10.24 -7.31 20.24
N GLY A 18 11.21 -6.56 20.78
CA GLY A 18 12.64 -6.79 20.55
C GLY A 18 13.09 -6.49 19.11
N LYS A 19 12.24 -5.84 18.31
CA LYS A 19 12.56 -5.46 16.92
C LYS A 19 11.78 -4.21 16.51
N PRO A 20 12.36 -3.36 15.64
CA PRO A 20 11.65 -2.21 15.11
C PRO A 20 10.55 -2.64 14.13
N ILE A 21 9.47 -1.88 14.11
CA ILE A 21 8.42 -1.96 13.08
C ILE A 21 8.24 -0.56 12.52
N TYR A 22 8.53 -0.40 11.24
CA TYR A 22 8.37 0.87 10.53
C TYR A 22 6.95 0.97 9.95
N PRO A 23 6.36 2.18 9.90
CA PRO A 23 5.09 2.37 9.24
C PRO A 23 5.22 2.04 7.74
N ASN A 24 4.19 1.42 7.18
CA ASN A 24 4.09 1.29 5.74
C ASN A 24 3.57 2.60 5.12
N VAL A 25 3.45 2.63 3.80
CA VAL A 25 2.96 3.80 3.05
C VAL A 25 1.55 4.24 3.45
N ASP A 26 0.73 3.34 3.99
CA ASP A 26 -0.67 3.63 4.33
C ASP A 26 -0.76 4.62 5.49
N PHE A 27 0.19 4.58 6.44
CA PHE A 27 0.25 5.52 7.55
C PHE A 27 0.36 6.97 7.05
N TYR A 28 1.35 7.23 6.19
CA TYR A 28 1.56 8.56 5.62
C TYR A 28 0.48 8.94 4.61
N SER A 29 -0.02 7.98 3.83
CA SER A 29 -1.14 8.22 2.89
C SER A 29 -2.39 8.68 3.66
N GLY A 30 -2.72 8.04 4.78
CA GLY A 30 -3.84 8.44 5.63
C GLY A 30 -3.66 9.84 6.24
N VAL A 31 -2.43 10.19 6.62
CA VAL A 31 -2.09 11.55 7.09
C VAL A 31 -2.32 12.57 5.98
N VAL A 32 -1.81 12.32 4.77
CA VAL A 32 -2.00 13.20 3.60
C VAL A 32 -3.47 13.35 3.24
N TYR A 33 -4.23 12.25 3.19
CA TYR A 33 -5.67 12.28 2.90
C TYR A 33 -6.43 13.13 3.91
N LYS A 34 -6.07 13.04 5.19
CA LYS A 34 -6.64 13.88 6.25
C LYS A 34 -6.29 15.36 6.05
N TYR A 35 -5.06 15.70 5.68
CA TYR A 35 -4.66 17.08 5.40
C TYR A 35 -5.35 17.68 4.17
N LEU A 36 -5.75 16.85 3.22
CA LEU A 36 -6.48 17.25 2.01
C LEU A 36 -8.00 17.19 2.17
N ASP A 37 -8.51 16.94 3.38
CA ASP A 37 -9.94 16.75 3.68
C ASP A 37 -10.63 15.70 2.78
N ILE A 38 -9.87 14.68 2.35
CA ILE A 38 -10.41 13.58 1.56
C ILE A 38 -11.22 12.67 2.49
N PRO A 39 -12.52 12.45 2.25
CA PRO A 39 -13.33 11.54 3.03
C PRO A 39 -12.71 10.13 3.06
N PRO A 40 -12.60 9.45 4.23
CA PRO A 40 -11.99 8.12 4.32
C PRO A 40 -12.59 7.07 3.38
N LYS A 41 -13.90 7.18 3.10
CA LYS A 41 -14.61 6.34 2.11
C LYS A 41 -14.07 6.45 0.68
N LEU A 42 -13.31 7.48 0.35
CA LEU A 42 -12.68 7.70 -0.96
C LEU A 42 -11.21 7.27 -1.01
N ALA A 43 -10.61 6.85 0.10
CA ALA A 43 -9.18 6.48 0.15
C ALA A 43 -8.82 5.41 -0.89
N THR A 44 -9.66 4.39 -1.05
CA THR A 44 -9.47 3.33 -2.06
C THR A 44 -9.55 3.86 -3.48
N ALA A 45 -10.44 4.82 -3.74
CA ALA A 45 -10.57 5.42 -5.07
C ALA A 45 -9.33 6.25 -5.43
N VAL A 46 -8.82 7.04 -4.49
CA VAL A 46 -7.58 7.82 -4.67
C VAL A 46 -6.36 6.91 -4.83
N PHE A 47 -6.30 5.81 -4.09
CA PHE A 47 -5.26 4.80 -4.31
C PHE A 47 -5.37 4.20 -5.73
N ALA A 48 -6.57 3.80 -6.15
CA ALA A 48 -6.79 3.22 -7.47
C ALA A 48 -6.39 4.18 -8.59
N THR A 49 -6.69 5.47 -8.51
CA THR A 49 -6.29 6.45 -9.54
C THR A 49 -4.77 6.52 -9.71
N GLY A 50 -4.01 6.46 -8.61
CA GLY A 50 -2.55 6.37 -8.66
C GLY A 50 -2.02 5.04 -9.24
N ARG A 51 -2.78 3.95 -9.15
CA ARG A 51 -2.39 2.63 -9.69
C ARG A 51 -2.74 2.43 -11.16
N ILE A 52 -3.69 3.20 -11.71
CA ILE A 52 -4.15 3.07 -13.10
C ILE A 52 -2.98 3.07 -14.10
N SER A 53 -2.00 3.95 -13.93
CA SER A 53 -0.84 4.02 -14.84
C SER A 53 -0.04 2.72 -14.85
N GLY A 54 0.23 2.15 -13.67
CA GLY A 54 0.94 0.87 -13.54
C GLY A 54 0.12 -0.32 -14.04
N TRP A 55 -1.19 -0.32 -13.79
CA TRP A 55 -2.08 -1.36 -14.32
C TRP A 55 -2.13 -1.34 -15.84
N ILE A 56 -2.28 -0.17 -16.45
CA ILE A 56 -2.28 -0.01 -17.91
C ILE A 56 -0.92 -0.43 -18.49
N ALA A 57 0.19 -0.02 -17.88
CA ALA A 57 1.52 -0.43 -18.32
C ALA A 57 1.66 -1.97 -18.35
N HIS A 58 1.29 -2.66 -17.27
CA HIS A 58 1.33 -4.11 -17.22
C HIS A 58 0.34 -4.78 -18.19
N CYS A 59 -0.84 -4.20 -18.41
CA CYS A 59 -1.74 -4.68 -19.45
C CYS A 59 -1.09 -4.61 -20.83
N LEU A 60 -0.45 -3.48 -21.17
CA LEU A 60 0.26 -3.32 -22.45
C LEU A 60 1.43 -4.30 -22.60
N GLU A 61 2.22 -4.50 -21.54
CA GLU A 61 3.28 -5.51 -21.50
C GLU A 61 2.72 -6.91 -21.78
N GLN A 62 1.64 -7.29 -21.09
CA GLN A 62 0.96 -8.56 -21.30
C GLN A 62 0.39 -8.70 -22.73
N TYR A 63 -0.13 -7.63 -23.33
CA TYR A 63 -0.60 -7.67 -24.72
C TYR A 63 0.55 -7.85 -25.72
N SER A 64 1.75 -7.33 -25.41
CA SER A 64 2.92 -7.43 -26.29
C SER A 64 3.53 -8.83 -26.34
N ASP A 65 3.50 -9.57 -25.22
CA ASP A 65 3.96 -10.97 -25.11
C ASP A 65 2.87 -11.83 -24.45
N ASN A 66 1.81 -12.09 -25.21
CA ASN A 66 0.52 -12.58 -24.71
C ASN A 66 0.52 -14.05 -24.25
N ARG A 67 1.15 -14.28 -23.09
CA ARG A 67 1.18 -15.59 -22.42
C ARG A 67 -0.02 -15.78 -21.50
N LEU A 68 -0.80 -16.84 -21.73
CA LEU A 68 -1.91 -17.21 -20.85
C LEU A 68 -1.43 -17.53 -19.42
N ILE A 69 -1.91 -16.76 -18.44
CA ILE A 69 -1.68 -17.01 -17.01
C ILE A 69 -2.70 -18.06 -16.53
N ARG A 70 -2.25 -19.31 -16.40
CA ARG A 70 -3.09 -20.45 -16.00
C ARG A 70 -2.40 -21.32 -14.94
N PRO A 71 -2.52 -20.98 -13.65
CA PRO A 71 -2.00 -21.81 -12.58
C PRO A 71 -2.77 -23.14 -12.47
N ARG A 72 -2.11 -24.20 -11.99
CA ARG A 72 -2.74 -25.49 -11.66
C ARG A 72 -2.86 -25.63 -10.15
N ALA A 73 -3.95 -26.20 -9.67
CA ALA A 73 -4.15 -26.56 -8.27
C ALA A 73 -4.26 -28.07 -8.12
N LYS A 74 -3.81 -28.60 -6.99
CA LYS A 74 -4.02 -29.99 -6.58
C LYS A 74 -4.97 -30.00 -5.39
N PHE A 75 -6.06 -30.76 -5.51
CA PHE A 75 -6.96 -31.00 -4.38
C PHE A 75 -6.31 -31.99 -3.41
N VAL A 76 -6.41 -31.69 -2.12
CA VAL A 76 -5.90 -32.47 -0.97
C VAL A 76 -7.01 -32.61 0.04
#